data_AF-S6TV45-F1
#
_entry.id   AF-S6TV45-F1
#
_cell.length_a   1.000
_cell.length_b   1.000
_cell.length_c   1.000
_cell.angle_alpha   90.00
_cell.angle_beta   90.00
_cell.angle_gamma   90.00
#
_symmetry.space_group_name_H-M   'P 1'
#
loop_
_entity.id
_entity.type
_entity.pdbx_description
1 polymer ?
#
loop_
_entity_poly.entity_id
_entity_poly.type
_entity_poly.pdbx_seq_one_letter_code
_entity_poly.pdbx_strand_id
1 'polypeptide(L)' 'HSGGLTLGPYLGDSFALVEAKGASGARLMNAQGAAIDGNGYALLPSLLPYRYNNIALSADGMNDKAELEDGQR' A
#
# COMPACT_ATOMS: atom_id res chain seq x y z
N HIS A 1 -0.77 2.45 -14.18
CA HIS A 1 -1.80 1.37 -14.10
C HIS A 1 -3.12 1.94 -14.61
N SER A 2 -4.19 1.14 -14.74
CA SER A 2 -5.50 1.64 -15.21
C SER A 2 -6.04 2.79 -14.35
N GLY A 3 -5.69 2.79 -13.07
CA GLY A 3 -6.00 3.85 -12.10
C GLY A 3 -5.14 5.12 -12.19
N GLY A 4 -4.27 5.25 -13.19
CA GLY A 4 -3.45 6.44 -13.43
C GLY A 4 -1.95 6.27 -13.09
N LEU A 5 -1.37 7.35 -12.56
CA LEU A 5 0.04 7.47 -12.20
C LEU A 5 0.18 7.43 -10.67
N THR A 6 1.03 6.54 -10.17
CA THR A 6 1.44 6.46 -8.77
C THR A 6 2.95 6.65 -8.70
N LEU A 7 3.41 7.60 -7.89
CA LEU A 7 4.84 7.85 -7.68
C LEU A 7 5.36 6.96 -6.55
N GLY A 8 6.62 6.55 -6.64
CA GLY A 8 7.20 5.68 -5.64
C GLY A 8 8.73 5.60 -5.74
N PRO A 9 9.34 4.84 -4.82
CA PRO A 9 10.76 4.54 -4.87
C PRO A 9 11.10 3.68 -6.09
N TYR A 10 12.39 3.45 -6.31
CA TYR A 10 12.88 2.51 -7.32
C TYR A 10 12.26 1.12 -7.11
N LEU A 11 11.81 0.49 -8.21
CA LEU A 11 11.13 -0.81 -8.21
C LEU A 11 12.10 -1.93 -8.58
N GLY A 12 12.04 -3.05 -7.85
CA GLY A 12 12.72 -4.29 -8.22
C GLY A 12 11.89 -5.16 -9.16
N ASP A 13 12.43 -6.33 -9.50
CA ASP A 13 11.84 -7.26 -10.48
C ASP A 13 10.46 -7.81 -10.08
N SER A 14 10.19 -7.88 -8.77
CA SER A 14 8.91 -8.30 -8.21
C SER A 14 8.41 -7.21 -7.30
N PHE A 15 7.45 -6.42 -7.76
CA PHE A 15 6.85 -5.30 -7.03
C PHE A 15 5.33 -5.46 -6.96
N ALA A 16 4.69 -4.75 -6.05
CA ALA A 16 3.23 -4.70 -5.94
C ALA A 16 2.70 -3.28 -6.09
N LEU A 17 1.53 -3.17 -6.72
CA LEU A 17 0.67 -2.01 -6.64
C LEU A 17 -0.47 -2.33 -5.66
N VAL A 18 -0.63 -1.49 -4.65
CA VAL A 18 -1.73 -1.58 -3.68
C VAL A 18 -2.75 -0.51 -4.01
N GLU A 19 -4.02 -0.91 -4.09
CA GLU A 19 -5.17 -0.03 -4.21
C GLU A 19 -5.97 -0.07 -2.92
N ALA A 20 -6.05 1.07 -2.22
CA ALA A 20 -6.80 1.25 -0.99
C ALA A 20 -7.50 2.63 -1.03
N LYS A 21 -8.64 2.68 -1.70
CA LYS A 21 -9.42 3.92 -1.87
C LYS A 21 -9.92 4.43 -0.53
N GLY A 22 -9.79 5.73 -0.30
CA GLY A 22 -10.16 6.37 0.97
C GLY A 22 -9.11 6.22 2.07
N ALA A 23 -8.11 5.35 1.90
CA ALA A 23 -7.06 5.11 2.89
C ALA A 23 -5.85 6.06 2.76
N SER A 24 -6.02 7.25 2.20
CA SER A 24 -4.93 8.21 2.03
C SER A 24 -4.23 8.51 3.35
N GLY A 25 -2.90 8.44 3.34
CA GLY A 25 -2.06 8.59 4.53
C GLY A 25 -1.84 7.29 5.32
N ALA A 26 -2.56 6.20 5.01
CA ALA A 26 -2.29 4.89 5.62
C ALA A 26 -0.87 4.44 5.34
N ARG A 27 -0.21 3.90 6.35
CA ARG A 27 1.14 3.33 6.20
C ARG A 27 1.05 1.83 5.98
N LEU A 28 1.92 1.31 5.13
CA LEU A 28 2.05 -0.13 4.94
C LEU A 28 3.05 -0.68 5.97
N MET A 29 2.64 -1.72 6.70
CA MET A 29 3.43 -2.26 7.83
C MET A 29 4.75 -2.90 7.39
N ASN A 30 4.78 -3.50 6.19
CA ASN A 30 5.91 -4.29 5.69
C ASN A 30 6.62 -3.65 4.50
N ALA A 31 6.35 -2.38 4.22
CA ALA A 31 6.89 -1.70 3.05
C ALA A 31 7.53 -0.39 3.49
N GLN A 32 8.83 -0.42 3.82
CA GLN A 32 9.76 0.68 4.08
C GLN A 32 9.18 2.12 4.05
N GLY A 33 8.24 2.45 4.94
CA GLY A 33 7.61 3.79 4.99
C GLY A 33 6.72 4.16 3.79
N ALA A 34 6.34 3.20 2.93
CA ALA A 34 5.37 3.40 1.88
C ALA A 34 4.00 3.77 2.48
N ALA A 35 3.40 4.81 1.93
CA ALA A 35 2.09 5.29 2.34
C ALA A 35 1.16 5.40 1.14
N ILE A 36 -0.13 5.24 1.39
CA ILE A 36 -1.18 5.42 0.39
C ILE A 36 -1.27 6.90 0.03
N ASP A 37 -1.16 7.19 -1.27
CA ASP A 37 -1.24 8.54 -1.81
C ASP A 37 -2.68 9.11 -1.77
N GLY A 38 -2.83 10.37 -2.21
CA GLY A 38 -4.13 11.03 -2.28
C GLY A 38 -5.12 10.39 -3.27
N ASN A 39 -4.65 9.55 -4.18
CA ASN A 39 -5.47 8.83 -5.14
C ASN A 39 -5.85 7.42 -4.66
N GLY A 40 -5.35 7.01 -3.47
CA GLY A 40 -5.61 5.71 -2.87
C GLY A 40 -4.70 4.60 -3.37
N TYR A 41 -3.46 4.92 -3.78
CA TYR A 41 -2.49 3.93 -4.26
C TYR A 41 -1.15 4.00 -3.54
N ALA A 42 -0.46 2.86 -3.46
CA ALA A 42 0.94 2.78 -3.06
C ALA A 42 1.70 1.72 -3.85
N LEU A 43 3.01 1.87 -3.94
CA LEU A 43 3.92 0.89 -4.52
C LEU A 43 4.76 0.22 -3.44
N LEU A 44 4.82 -1.11 -3.47
CA LEU A 44 5.81 -1.88 -2.73
C LEU A 44 7.00 -2.17 -3.65
N PRO A 45 8.20 -1.69 -3.32
CA PRO A 45 9.35 -1.77 -4.21
C PRO A 45 9.85 -3.20 -4.44
N SER A 46 9.60 -4.11 -3.50
CA SER A 46 10.02 -5.51 -3.61
C SER A 46 9.07 -6.47 -2.91
N LEU A 47 8.93 -7.65 -3.50
CA LEU A 47 8.22 -8.82 -2.98
C LEU A 47 9.14 -10.04 -3.09
N LEU A 48 8.85 -11.06 -2.27
CA LEU A 48 9.49 -12.37 -2.37
C LEU A 48 8.75 -13.21 -3.42
N PRO A 49 9.40 -13.60 -4.53
CA PRO A 49 8.78 -14.45 -5.55
C PRO A 49 8.36 -15.80 -4.98
N TYR A 50 7.23 -16.33 -5.44
CA TYR A 50 6.73 -17.66 -5.06
C TYR A 50 6.51 -17.86 -3.55
N ARG A 51 6.34 -16.77 -2.79
CA ARG A 51 6.02 -16.79 -1.36
C ARG A 51 4.76 -15.99 -1.09
N TYR A 52 4.09 -16.32 0.01
CA TYR A 52 3.08 -15.46 0.59
C TYR A 52 3.74 -14.18 1.11
N ASN A 53 3.34 -13.05 0.53
CA ASN A 53 3.75 -11.72 0.96
C ASN A 53 2.57 -11.10 1.71
N ASN A 54 2.64 -11.02 3.04
CA ASN A 54 1.57 -10.43 3.83
C ASN A 54 1.67 -8.90 3.77
N ILE A 55 0.64 -8.25 3.21
CA ILE A 55 0.56 -6.80 3.07
C ILE A 55 -0.54 -6.30 4.00
N ALA A 56 -0.14 -5.63 5.08
CA ALA A 56 -1.07 -5.04 6.04
C ALA A 56 -0.96 -3.51 6.01
N LEU A 57 -2.12 -2.85 6.12
CA LEU A 57 -2.22 -1.40 6.28
C LEU A 57 -2.41 -1.07 7.75
N SER A 58 -1.69 -0.06 8.22
CA SER A 58 -1.96 0.61 9.49
C SER A 58 -2.75 1.88 9.22
N ALA A 59 -3.87 2.03 9.91
CA ALA A 59 -4.66 3.27 9.93
C ALA A 59 -3.95 4.43 10.65
N ASP A 60 -2.75 4.20 11.16
CA ASP A 60 -1.92 5.19 11.82
C ASP A 60 -1.45 6.25 10.81
N GLY A 61 -2.20 7.36 10.75
CA GLY A 61 -2.05 8.43 9.76
C GLY A 61 -3.17 8.51 8.71
N MET A 62 -4.18 7.63 8.73
CA MET A 62 -5.38 7.76 7.89
C MET A 62 -6.25 8.93 8.37
N ASN A 63 -6.83 9.65 7.42
CA ASN A 63 -7.86 10.66 7.70
C ASN A 63 -9.07 10.00 8.41
N ASP A 64 -9.67 10.66 9.40
CA ASP A 64 -10.71 10.16 10.33
C ASP A 64 -12.02 9.63 9.66
N LYS A 65 -12.05 9.54 8.33
CA LYS A 65 -13.23 9.19 7.52
C LYS A 65 -13.13 7.83 6.83
N ALA A 66 -12.10 7.04 7.10
CA ALA A 66 -11.90 5.75 6.47
C ALA A 66 -11.66 4.66 7.52
N GLU A 67 -12.51 3.64 7.50
CA GLU A 67 -12.43 2.47 8.37
C GLU A 67 -11.84 1.29 7.59
N LEU A 68 -10.94 0.53 8.22
CA LEU A 68 -10.37 -0.68 7.65
C LEU A 68 -11.32 -1.85 7.92
N GLU A 69 -11.99 -2.36 6.88
CA GLU A 69 -12.99 -3.43 7.02
C GLU A 69 -12.37 -4.82 7.20
N ASP A 70 -11.09 -5.02 6.82
CA ASP A 70 -10.42 -6.32 6.99
C ASP A 70 -8.94 -6.17 7.36
N GLY A 71 -8.57 -6.82 8.48
CA GLY A 71 -7.21 -6.93 8.98
C GLY A 71 -6.99 -8.39 9.34
N GLN A 72 -6.18 -9.08 8.53
CA GLN A 72 -5.96 -10.53 8.61
C GLN A 72 -5.62 -10.97 10.04
N ARG A 73 -6.42 -11.90 10.59
CA ARG A 73 -6.17 -12.59 11.86
C ARG A 73 -5.12 -13.69 11.72
#